data_AF-A0AAD4NGA1-F1
#
_entry.id   AF-A0AAD4NGA1-F1
#
_cell.length_a   1.000
_cell.length_b   1.000
_cell.length_c   1.000
_cell.angle_alpha   90.00
_cell.angle_beta   90.00
_cell.angle_gamma   90.00
#
_symmetry.space_group_name_H-M   'P 1'
#
loop_
_entity.id
_entity.type
_entity.pdbx_description
1 polymer ?
#
loop_
_entity_poly.entity_id
_entity_poly.type
_entity_poly.pdbx_seq_one_letter_code
_entity_poly.pdbx_strand_id
1 'polypeptide(L)'
;MFDDDGSGGRWSTCCGYTSAQSMAEAEQTREQLGSLIPLGRTAKANDCAGLVEFLVMIIRRLFSTNRAIPITADEFRERRSKLVSLLSANLRANNASHLSNDYSPIAVLFSKRPTFAAREIPHNFRQCSYFRYLCGFDLPDKARLVITPKESILFRQV
;
A
#
# COMPACT_ATOMS: atom_id res chain seq x y z
N MET A 1 -18.87 -16.17 -30.39
CA MET A 1 -17.56 -16.07 -31.07
C MET A 1 -17.18 -14.61 -30.93
N PHE A 2 -16.34 -14.29 -29.95
CA PHE A 2 -15.89 -12.93 -29.68
C PHE A 2 -14.38 -12.95 -29.84
N ASP A 3 -13.90 -12.29 -30.88
CA ASP A 3 -12.49 -12.02 -31.10
C ASP A 3 -12.14 -10.75 -30.32
N ASP A 4 -11.20 -10.88 -29.38
CA ASP A 4 -10.57 -9.78 -28.63
C ASP A 4 -9.09 -9.80 -29.01
N ASP A 5 -8.73 -9.02 -30.01
CA ASP A 5 -7.37 -8.83 -30.51
C ASP A 5 -6.61 -7.84 -29.63
N GLY A 6 -6.22 -8.34 -28.46
CA GLY A 6 -5.30 -7.70 -27.53
C GLY A 6 -3.95 -7.39 -28.17
N SER A 7 -3.85 -6.24 -28.81
CA SER A 7 -2.59 -5.65 -29.27
C SER A 7 -1.95 -4.85 -28.14
N GLY A 8 -1.10 -5.53 -27.36
CA GLY A 8 -0.22 -4.92 -26.37
C GLY A 8 0.80 -4.00 -27.05
N GLY A 9 0.57 -2.68 -26.97
CA GLY A 9 1.53 -1.67 -27.37
C GLY A 9 2.80 -1.77 -26.54
N ARG A 10 3.91 -2.16 -27.18
CA ARG A 10 5.27 -2.04 -26.64
C ARG A 10 5.58 -0.56 -26.43
N TRP A 11 5.67 -0.12 -25.18
CA TRP A 11 6.23 1.17 -24.84
C TRP A 11 7.75 1.06 -24.94
N SER A 12 8.28 1.48 -26.09
CA SER A 12 9.70 1.58 -26.34
C SER A 12 10.35 2.56 -25.36
N THR A 13 11.45 2.08 -24.78
CA THR A 13 12.47 2.78 -23.99
C THR A 13 12.73 4.24 -24.39
N CYS A 14 12.61 5.14 -23.42
CA CYS A 14 13.38 6.38 -23.34
C CYS A 14 13.85 6.60 -21.89
N CYS A 15 14.94 5.93 -21.52
CA CYS A 15 15.73 6.32 -20.35
C CYS A 15 16.75 7.37 -20.79
N GLY A 16 16.73 8.55 -20.14
CA GLY A 16 17.77 9.55 -20.26
C GLY A 16 17.36 10.88 -19.62
N TYR A 17 17.37 10.98 -18.29
CA TYR A 17 17.04 12.23 -17.59
C TYR A 17 18.23 12.73 -16.77
N THR A 18 19.08 13.53 -17.41
CA THR A 18 20.06 14.40 -16.74
C THR A 18 20.15 15.72 -17.49
N SER A 19 19.12 16.58 -17.37
CA SER A 19 19.25 18.02 -17.64
C SER A 19 18.07 18.81 -17.05
N ALA A 20 18.29 20.09 -16.76
CA ALA A 20 17.30 21.05 -16.24
C ALA A 20 16.09 21.26 -17.17
N GLN A 21 16.18 20.86 -18.45
CA GLN A 21 15.06 20.87 -19.39
C GLN A 21 13.97 19.86 -18.98
N SER A 22 14.33 18.76 -18.31
CA SER A 22 13.36 17.72 -17.91
C SER A 22 12.41 18.16 -16.79
N MET A 23 12.78 19.16 -16.00
CA MET A 23 11.90 19.71 -14.97
C MET A 23 10.83 20.63 -15.54
N ALA A 24 11.18 21.43 -16.56
CA ALA A 24 10.21 22.26 -17.27
C ALA A 24 9.20 21.39 -18.04
N GLU A 25 9.66 20.30 -18.66
CA GLU A 25 8.78 19.31 -19.31
C GLU A 25 7.89 18.59 -18.31
N ALA A 26 8.40 18.28 -17.10
CA ALA A 26 7.59 17.67 -16.04
C ALA A 26 6.49 18.61 -15.53
N GLU A 27 6.78 19.91 -15.38
CA GLU A 27 5.81 20.93 -14.98
C GLU A 27 4.73 21.10 -16.07
N GLN A 28 5.13 21.18 -17.33
CA GLN A 28 4.23 21.30 -18.48
C GLN A 28 3.34 20.07 -18.66
N THR A 29 3.90 18.88 -18.45
CA THR A 29 3.15 17.61 -18.47
C THR A 29 2.14 17.57 -17.31
N ARG A 30 2.49 18.14 -16.15
CA ARG A 30 1.59 18.24 -14.98
C ARG A 30 0.40 19.15 -15.26
N GLU A 31 0.63 20.30 -15.89
CA GLU A 31 -0.44 21.22 -16.30
C GLU A 31 -1.37 20.58 -17.35
N GLN A 32 -0.78 19.92 -18.36
CA GLN A 32 -1.55 19.19 -19.38
C GLN A 32 -2.39 18.07 -18.77
N LEU A 33 -1.82 17.24 -17.89
CA LEU A 33 -2.56 16.19 -17.19
C LEU A 33 -3.67 16.75 -16.28
N GLY A 34 -3.42 17.89 -15.62
CA GLY A 34 -4.43 18.57 -14.81
C GLY A 34 -5.64 19.03 -15.63
N SER A 35 -5.40 19.49 -16.87
CA SER A 35 -6.47 19.90 -17.80
C SER A 35 -7.28 18.75 -18.41
N LEU A 36 -6.70 17.54 -18.45
CA LEU A 36 -7.30 16.35 -19.05
C LEU A 36 -8.18 15.56 -18.06
N ILE A 37 -8.18 15.91 -16.78
CA ILE A 37 -9.03 15.27 -15.77
C ILE A 37 -10.37 16.04 -15.74
N PRO A 38 -11.47 15.48 -16.27
CA PRO A 38 -12.77 16.14 -16.19
C PRO A 38 -13.18 16.28 -14.73
N LEU A 39 -13.14 17.53 -14.23
CA LEU A 39 -13.42 17.95 -12.84
C LEU A 39 -14.89 17.75 -12.41
N GLY A 40 -15.63 16.87 -13.07
CA GLY A 40 -17.06 16.70 -12.85
C GLY A 40 -17.42 15.86 -11.62
N ARG A 41 -16.58 14.93 -11.17
CA ARG A 41 -16.96 13.96 -10.11
C ARG A 41 -15.84 13.42 -9.21
N THR A 42 -14.58 13.75 -9.46
CA THR A 42 -13.46 13.29 -8.65
C THR A 42 -12.89 14.44 -7.84
N ALA A 43 -12.50 14.12 -6.61
CA ALA A 43 -11.97 15.02 -5.59
C ALA A 43 -10.91 15.99 -6.15
N LYS A 44 -10.70 17.14 -5.49
CA LYS A 44 -9.80 18.21 -5.98
C LYS A 44 -8.43 17.62 -6.30
N ALA A 45 -7.68 18.21 -7.23
CA ALA A 45 -6.34 17.72 -7.61
C ALA A 45 -5.41 17.44 -6.39
N ASN A 46 -5.58 18.20 -5.30
CA ASN A 46 -4.87 18.00 -4.04
C ASN A 46 -5.30 16.75 -3.25
N ASP A 47 -6.53 16.28 -3.40
CA ASP A 47 -7.06 15.08 -2.72
C ASP A 47 -6.47 13.80 -3.33
N CYS A 48 -6.06 13.87 -4.61
CA CYS A 48 -5.39 12.78 -5.32
C CYS A 48 -3.86 12.84 -5.20
N ALA A 49 -3.27 13.91 -4.65
CA ALA A 49 -1.82 14.09 -4.58
C ALA A 49 -1.14 12.93 -3.83
N GLY A 50 -1.68 12.51 -2.69
CA GLY A 50 -1.15 11.36 -1.95
C GLY A 50 -1.30 10.03 -2.70
N LEU A 51 -2.31 9.91 -3.58
CA LEU A 51 -2.54 8.74 -4.43
C LEU A 51 -1.55 8.72 -5.61
N VAL A 52 -1.27 9.89 -6.19
CA VAL A 52 -0.26 10.08 -7.24
C VAL A 52 1.13 9.84 -6.67
N GLU A 53 1.47 10.36 -5.49
CA GLU A 53 2.74 10.07 -4.82
C GLU A 53 2.91 8.58 -4.52
N PHE A 54 1.87 7.91 -4.04
CA PHE A 54 1.88 6.46 -3.82
C PHE A 54 2.10 5.69 -5.13
N LEU A 55 1.42 6.06 -6.21
CA LEU A 55 1.59 5.45 -7.53
C LEU A 55 2.98 5.72 -8.11
N VAL A 56 3.50 6.96 -8.02
CA VAL A 56 4.84 7.33 -8.46
C VAL A 56 5.90 6.60 -7.64
N MET A 57 5.71 6.42 -6.34
CA MET A 57 6.60 5.62 -5.49
C MET A 57 6.59 4.14 -5.93
N ILE A 58 5.42 3.56 -6.19
CA ILE A 58 5.30 2.19 -6.69
C ILE A 58 5.97 2.05 -8.05
N ILE A 59 5.70 2.96 -8.98
CA ILE A 59 6.26 2.96 -10.33
C ILE A 59 7.79 3.12 -10.24
N ARG A 60 8.32 4.10 -9.51
CA ARG A 60 9.77 4.25 -9.29
C ARG A 60 10.39 2.97 -8.70
N ARG A 61 9.71 2.34 -7.73
CA ARG A 61 10.17 1.10 -7.11
C ARG A 61 10.12 -0.11 -8.04
N LEU A 62 9.25 -0.11 -9.05
CA LEU A 62 9.16 -1.16 -10.07
C LEU A 62 10.12 -0.94 -11.24
N PHE A 63 10.41 0.31 -11.62
CA PHE A 63 11.19 0.63 -12.82
C PHE A 63 12.68 0.89 -12.56
N SER A 64 13.09 1.28 -11.35
CA SER A 64 14.53 1.51 -11.05
C SER A 64 15.34 0.22 -10.89
N THR A 65 14.70 -0.92 -10.71
CA THR A 65 15.35 -2.23 -10.68
C THR A 65 14.43 -3.25 -11.32
N ASN A 66 14.92 -3.98 -12.32
CA ASN A 66 14.26 -5.16 -12.93
C ASN A 66 14.19 -6.36 -11.94
N ARG A 67 14.16 -6.06 -10.65
CA ARG A 67 14.12 -6.93 -9.48
C ARG A 67 13.16 -6.26 -8.50
N ALA A 68 12.14 -6.99 -8.07
CA ALA A 68 11.31 -6.55 -6.95
C ALA A 68 12.24 -6.28 -5.76
N ILE A 69 12.37 -5.01 -5.35
CA ILE A 69 13.18 -4.66 -4.19
C ILE A 69 12.55 -5.37 -2.98
N PRO A 70 13.24 -6.32 -2.33
CA PRO A 70 12.67 -7.05 -1.22
C PRO A 70 12.32 -6.06 -0.11
N ILE A 71 11.10 -6.15 0.40
CA ILE A 71 10.68 -5.33 1.55
C ILE A 71 11.46 -5.84 2.77
N THR A 72 12.26 -4.97 3.38
CA THR A 72 13.09 -5.34 4.52
C THR A 72 12.25 -5.46 5.79
N ALA A 73 12.76 -6.19 6.78
CA ALA A 73 12.13 -6.31 8.09
C ALA A 73 11.94 -4.94 8.77
N ASP A 74 12.87 -4.01 8.52
CA ASP A 74 12.82 -2.65 9.06
C ASP A 74 11.71 -1.81 8.44
N GLU A 75 11.45 -1.96 7.13
CA GLU A 75 10.32 -1.29 6.48
C GLU A 75 8.98 -1.75 7.09
N PHE A 76 8.83 -3.05 7.37
CA PHE A 76 7.63 -3.53 8.08
C PHE A 76 7.55 -3.00 9.52
N ARG A 77 8.68 -2.87 10.21
CA ARG A 77 8.75 -2.28 11.56
C ARG A 77 8.30 -0.82 11.54
N GLU A 78 8.77 -0.03 10.58
CA GLU A 78 8.40 1.36 10.40
C GLU A 78 6.90 1.52 10.15
N ARG A 79 6.33 0.71 9.25
CA ARG A 79 4.88 0.71 8.97
C ARG A 79 4.04 0.46 10.22
N ARG A 80 4.44 -0.51 11.06
CA ARG A 80 3.75 -0.81 12.32
C ARG A 80 3.91 0.33 13.34
N SER A 81 5.11 0.92 13.43
CA SER A 81 5.35 2.10 14.29
C SER A 81 4.47 3.29 13.89
N LYS A 82 4.37 3.56 12.58
CA LYS A 82 3.50 4.61 12.04
C LYS A 82 2.03 4.36 12.38
N LEU A 83 1.56 3.12 12.25
CA LEU A 83 0.19 2.75 12.64
C LEU A 83 -0.07 3.02 14.13
N VAL A 84 0.83 2.60 15.03
CA VAL A 84 0.71 2.87 16.47
C VAL A 84 0.69 4.37 16.76
N SER A 85 1.56 5.15 16.11
CA SER A 85 1.60 6.61 16.27
C SER A 85 0.26 7.25 15.88
N LEU A 86 -0.31 6.84 14.74
CA LEU A 86 -1.62 7.31 14.29
C LEU A 86 -2.74 6.90 15.25
N LEU A 87 -2.75 5.66 15.74
CA LEU A 87 -3.76 5.21 16.71
C LEU A 87 -3.65 5.99 18.02
N SER A 88 -2.43 6.22 18.50
CA SER A 88 -2.18 6.99 19.73
C SER A 88 -2.64 8.44 19.58
N ALA A 89 -2.34 9.08 18.43
CA ALA A 89 -2.80 10.43 18.15
C ALA A 89 -4.33 10.53 18.07
N ASN A 90 -4.98 9.59 17.39
CA ASN A 90 -6.45 9.54 17.29
C ASN A 90 -7.11 9.28 18.65
N LEU A 91 -6.55 8.40 19.49
CA LEU A 91 -7.07 8.15 20.83
C LEU A 91 -7.00 9.41 21.70
N ARG A 92 -5.89 10.16 21.64
CA ARG A 92 -5.75 11.43 22.37
C ARG A 92 -6.73 12.50 21.88
N ALA A 93 -6.92 12.59 20.56
CA ALA A 93 -7.83 13.56 19.96
C ALA A 93 -9.31 13.27 20.29
N ASN A 94 -9.70 12.00 20.32
CA ASN A 94 -11.09 11.60 20.52
C ASN A 94 -11.49 11.44 22.00
N ASN A 95 -10.56 11.12 22.90
CA ASN A 95 -10.83 10.83 24.31
C ASN A 95 -10.36 11.93 25.27
N ALA A 96 -10.55 13.20 24.92
CA ALA A 96 -9.99 14.36 25.62
C ALA A 96 -10.47 14.59 27.09
N SER A 97 -11.31 13.72 27.68
CA SER A 97 -11.88 14.00 29.00
C SER A 97 -12.10 12.83 29.97
N HIS A 98 -11.90 11.55 29.60
CA HIS A 98 -12.35 10.44 30.48
C HIS A 98 -11.42 9.24 30.66
N LEU A 99 -10.28 9.15 29.96
CA LEU A 99 -9.36 8.03 30.11
C LEU A 99 -7.96 8.54 30.51
N SER A 100 -7.46 8.03 31.63
CA SER A 100 -6.12 8.30 32.15
C SER A 100 -5.04 8.04 31.09
N ASN A 101 -3.86 8.65 31.29
CA ASN A 101 -2.70 8.62 30.39
C ASN A 101 -2.12 7.20 30.13
N ASP A 102 -2.75 6.14 30.63
CA ASP A 102 -2.26 4.76 30.65
C ASP A 102 -2.75 3.88 29.49
N TYR A 103 -3.66 4.37 28.64
CA TYR A 103 -4.21 3.57 27.56
C TYR A 103 -3.27 3.49 26.35
N SER A 104 -2.66 2.32 26.19
CA SER A 104 -1.84 1.98 25.03
C SER A 104 -2.67 1.28 23.94
N PRO A 105 -2.67 1.76 22.68
CA PRO A 105 -3.41 1.10 21.62
C PRO A 105 -2.85 -0.30 21.33
N ILE A 106 -3.75 -1.27 21.18
CA ILE A 106 -3.43 -2.63 20.73
C ILE A 106 -4.20 -2.87 19.43
N ALA A 107 -3.48 -3.20 18.36
CA ALA A 107 -4.10 -3.61 17.10
C ALA A 107 -3.93 -5.12 16.90
N VAL A 108 -5.04 -5.81 16.65
CA VAL A 108 -5.06 -7.25 16.36
C VAL A 108 -5.58 -7.45 14.95
N LEU A 109 -4.76 -8.08 14.09
CA LEU A 109 -5.13 -8.42 12.73
C LEU A 109 -5.15 -9.94 12.55
N PHE A 110 -6.13 -10.41 11.79
CA PHE A 110 -6.29 -11.82 11.45
C PHE A 110 -5.86 -12.06 10.01
N SER A 111 -5.15 -13.18 9.77
CA SER A 111 -4.87 -13.62 8.42
C SER A 111 -6.15 -14.02 7.69
N LYS A 112 -6.15 -13.87 6.37
CA LYS A 112 -7.20 -14.38 5.49
C LYS A 112 -7.22 -15.89 5.56
N ARG A 113 -8.42 -16.46 5.69
CA ARG A 113 -8.63 -17.91 5.58
C ARG A 113 -8.58 -18.35 4.11
N PRO A 114 -8.06 -19.57 3.81
CA PRO A 114 -8.17 -20.13 2.48
C PRO A 114 -9.64 -20.29 2.09
N THR A 115 -9.93 -20.02 0.82
CA THR A 115 -11.26 -20.11 0.23
C THR A 115 -11.24 -21.18 -0.86
N PHE A 116 -12.38 -21.86 -1.05
CA PHE A 116 -12.48 -23.02 -1.93
C PHE A 116 -13.62 -22.82 -2.92
N ALA A 117 -13.38 -23.13 -4.21
CA ALA A 117 -14.38 -23.08 -5.26
C ALA A 117 -15.39 -24.22 -5.14
N ALA A 118 -14.91 -25.37 -4.67
CA ALA A 118 -15.65 -26.57 -4.30
C ALA A 118 -14.91 -27.26 -3.14
N ARG A 119 -15.51 -28.26 -2.50
CA ARG A 119 -14.97 -28.90 -1.28
C ARG A 119 -13.45 -29.22 -1.33
N GLU A 120 -12.95 -29.69 -2.47
CA GLU A 120 -11.55 -30.09 -2.66
C GLU A 120 -10.74 -29.17 -3.59
N ILE A 121 -11.35 -28.09 -4.11
CA ILE A 121 -10.70 -27.20 -5.10
C ILE A 121 -10.37 -25.87 -4.42
N PRO A 122 -9.12 -25.65 -3.97
CA PRO A 122 -8.71 -24.39 -3.37
C PRO A 122 -8.61 -23.29 -4.44
N HIS A 123 -8.99 -22.06 -4.06
CA HIS A 123 -8.60 -20.90 -4.84
C HIS A 123 -7.13 -20.56 -4.62
N ASN A 124 -6.51 -19.87 -5.59
CA ASN A 124 -5.20 -19.27 -5.39
C ASN A 124 -5.21 -18.37 -4.16
N PHE A 125 -4.37 -18.71 -3.18
CA PHE A 125 -4.33 -17.96 -1.94
C PHE A 125 -3.67 -16.60 -2.16
N ARG A 126 -4.31 -15.56 -1.63
CA ARG A 126 -3.74 -14.22 -1.56
C ARG A 126 -4.16 -13.59 -0.25
N GLN A 127 -3.17 -13.21 0.55
CA GLN A 127 -3.39 -12.53 1.82
C GLN A 127 -4.12 -11.18 1.64
N CYS A 128 -4.86 -10.76 2.65
CA CYS A 128 -5.45 -9.42 2.64
C CYS A 128 -4.35 -8.33 2.63
N SER A 129 -4.62 -7.23 1.93
CA SER A 129 -3.62 -6.19 1.69
C SER A 129 -3.06 -5.60 2.99
N TYR A 130 -3.91 -5.41 4.01
CA TYR A 130 -3.51 -4.84 5.30
C TYR A 130 -2.54 -5.74 6.08
N PHE A 131 -2.87 -7.04 6.19
CA PHE A 131 -2.01 -7.99 6.91
C PHE A 131 -0.65 -8.12 6.22
N ARG A 132 -0.66 -8.29 4.89
CA ARG A 132 0.56 -8.35 4.07
C ARG A 132 1.36 -7.05 4.14
N TYR A 133 0.71 -5.89 4.17
CA TYR A 133 1.39 -4.60 4.27
C TYR A 133 2.14 -4.43 5.59
N LEU A 134 1.60 -4.96 6.70
CA LEU A 134 2.16 -4.76 8.04
C LEU A 134 3.18 -5.82 8.47
N CYS A 135 3.11 -7.04 7.93
CA CYS A 135 4.04 -8.12 8.32
C CYS A 135 4.63 -8.93 7.17
N GLY A 136 4.22 -8.72 5.92
CA GLY A 136 4.76 -9.44 4.77
C GLY A 136 4.35 -10.92 4.68
N PHE A 137 3.58 -11.43 5.64
CA PHE A 137 3.17 -12.83 5.68
C PHE A 137 2.17 -13.15 4.57
N ASP A 138 2.45 -14.18 3.78
CA ASP A 138 1.72 -14.54 2.56
C ASP A 138 1.23 -15.99 2.53
N LEU A 139 1.43 -16.75 3.60
CA LEU A 139 0.98 -18.13 3.71
C LEU A 139 -0.50 -18.23 4.12
N PRO A 140 -1.21 -19.31 3.72
CA PRO A 140 -2.61 -19.56 4.06
C PRO A 140 -2.86 -19.99 5.51
N ASP A 141 -1.82 -20.00 6.34
CA ASP A 141 -1.89 -20.40 7.74
C ASP A 141 -2.84 -19.51 8.55
N LYS A 142 -3.44 -20.11 9.60
CA LYS A 142 -4.11 -19.34 10.65
C LYS A 142 -3.04 -18.56 11.42
N ALA A 143 -2.93 -17.28 11.10
CA ALA A 143 -1.98 -16.37 11.71
C ALA A 143 -2.69 -15.15 12.29
N ARG A 144 -2.12 -14.60 13.36
CA ARG A 144 -2.61 -13.40 14.04
C ARG A 144 -1.43 -12.47 14.30
N LEU A 145 -1.55 -11.24 13.85
CA LEU A 145 -0.58 -10.19 14.11
C LEU A 145 -1.10 -9.32 15.25
N VAL A 146 -0.37 -9.26 16.35
CA VAL A 146 -0.63 -8.37 17.47
C VAL A 146 0.42 -7.26 17.45
N ILE A 147 -0.03 -6.01 17.40
CA ILE A 147 0.81 -4.82 17.39
C ILE A 147 0.54 -4.03 18.65
N THR A 148 1.58 -3.84 19.45
CA THR A 148 1.60 -2.98 20.64
C THR A 148 2.56 -1.81 20.41
N PRO A 149 2.59 -0.80 21.31
CA PRO A 149 3.54 0.30 21.14
C PRO A 149 5.01 -0.09 21.30
N LYS A 150 5.27 -1.20 21.99
CA LYS A 150 6.64 -1.67 22.27
C LYS A 150 7.10 -2.70 21.26
N GLU A 151 6.21 -3.57 20.80
CA GLU A 151 6.57 -4.72 20.00
C GLU A 151 5.45 -5.16 19.05
N SER A 152 5.78 -6.12 18.18
CA SER A 152 4.80 -6.74 17.29
C SER A 152 5.07 -8.23 17.23
N ILE A 153 4.04 -9.04 17.48
CA ILE A 153 4.13 -10.48 17.60
C ILE A 153 3.23 -11.12 16.55
N LEU A 154 3.80 -12.06 15.77
CA LEU A 154 3.07 -12.87 14.81
C LEU A 154 2.86 -14.27 15.38
N PHE A 155 1.63 -14.59 15.76
CA PHE A 155 1.23 -15.92 16.14
C PHE A 155 0.85 -16.72 14.90
N ARG A 156 1.36 -17.94 14.79
CA ARG A 156 0.98 -18.90 13.75
C ARG A 156 0.57 -20.21 14.39
N GLN A 157 -0.49 -20.80 13.86
CA GLN A 157 -0.87 -22.16 14.21
C GLN A 157 -0.05 -23.11 13.34
N VAL A 158 0.84 -23.88 13.99
CA VAL A 158 1.58 -24.99 13.39
C VAL A 158 0.70 -26.24 13.41
#